data_AF-A0A060RH57-F1
#
_entry.id   AF-A0A060RH57-F1
#
_cell.length_a   1.000
_cell.length_b   1.000
_cell.length_c   1.000
_cell.angle_alpha   90.00
_cell.angle_beta   90.00
_cell.angle_gamma   90.00
#
_symmetry.space_group_name_H-M   'P 1'
#
loop_
_entity.id
_entity.type
_entity.pdbx_description
1 polymer ?
#
loop_
_entity_poly.entity_id
_entity_poly.type
_entity_poly.pdbx_seq_one_letter_code
_entity_poly.pdbx_strand_id
1 'polypeptide(L)'
;MIYYSEIHFRFNQLETYLQPIECEFYYAGIKVYTQAQELIFKDIGGSSDVLNVGEAMARNRPKIIAIADVISFLIGYPITIYDIESQSYNVESSKETMEIDITKFIYGGQDFSFQLNKILSKIETNKNITLSLLDKWNKANYLLEADDSHVLYLDEAMLNYFHVIELLSDITKRKYEKILDKKSEELLNSFYKDTGYLHQNQIVDKVNQKKKLLKEVLIGDFIPLKDRYKYFLSYHNLLDDRVSFFIDELIKVRNSLAHGRVAQNIDVMEYPLTPFYNITRTEGHLVTPIGILTAVSISKFIGIHIWEYEWNEIKQLLEPSPDLVVDFLEGRLDVDINNKNEHNLTWYSLFLYYLTCKDKWKKVIESRVKLELSKRQLKNLDLPNLYEIAVILIDTEDRQLFKMLSYVITKIVEGNEFRWSNYRDIFLYLEVRDIEIGIIRKKVSDILASRINKK
;
A
#
# COMPACT_ATOMS: atom_id res chain seq x y z
N MET A 1 -14.31 48.42 2.43
CA MET A 1 -13.66 47.73 1.31
C MET A 1 -13.65 46.26 1.65
N ILE A 2 -13.98 45.40 0.69
CA ILE A 2 -13.94 43.95 0.89
C ILE A 2 -12.82 43.41 0.03
N TYR A 3 -12.00 42.60 0.68
CA TYR A 3 -10.80 42.06 0.11
C TYR A 3 -11.03 40.63 -0.34
N TYR A 4 -10.78 40.37 -1.62
CA TYR A 4 -10.90 39.06 -2.25
C TYR A 4 -9.52 38.54 -2.63
N SER A 5 -9.30 37.25 -2.44
CA SER A 5 -8.06 36.60 -2.83
C SER A 5 -8.30 35.49 -3.83
N GLU A 6 -7.46 35.43 -4.84
CA GLU A 6 -7.46 34.37 -5.85
C GLU A 6 -6.09 33.68 -5.87
N ILE A 7 -6.11 32.35 -5.86
CA ILE A 7 -4.92 31.51 -6.01
C ILE A 7 -5.06 30.71 -7.28
N HIS A 8 -4.02 30.74 -8.12
CA HIS A 8 -3.94 30.01 -9.37
C HIS A 8 -2.95 28.86 -9.23
N PHE A 9 -3.43 27.66 -9.50
CA PHE A 9 -2.61 26.48 -9.72
C PHE A 9 -2.61 26.22 -11.22
N ARG A 10 -1.43 26.12 -11.82
CA ARG A 10 -1.29 25.62 -13.18
C ARG A 10 -0.55 24.32 -13.11
N PHE A 11 -1.07 23.35 -13.84
CA PHE A 11 -0.40 22.07 -14.04
C PHE A 11 0.78 22.32 -14.98
N ASN A 12 2.00 22.09 -14.48
CA ASN A 12 3.22 22.42 -15.22
C ASN A 12 3.28 21.55 -16.49
N GLN A 13 3.71 22.13 -17.63
CA GLN A 13 3.75 21.45 -18.94
C GLN A 13 4.64 20.18 -19.01
N LEU A 14 5.34 19.81 -17.92
CA LEU A 14 6.09 18.57 -17.79
C LEU A 14 5.23 17.38 -17.34
N GLU A 15 4.01 17.63 -16.82
CA GLU A 15 3.04 16.63 -16.37
C GLU A 15 2.25 16.06 -17.56
N THR A 16 2.94 15.31 -18.42
CA THR A 16 2.40 14.73 -19.67
C THR A 16 1.24 13.74 -19.49
N TYR A 17 0.83 13.45 -18.24
CA TYR A 17 -0.14 12.41 -17.90
C TYR A 17 -1.47 12.93 -17.34
N LEU A 18 -1.54 14.21 -16.94
CA LEU A 18 -2.77 14.76 -16.38
C LEU A 18 -3.81 14.99 -17.48
N GLN A 19 -4.99 14.38 -17.28
CA GLN A 19 -6.13 14.61 -18.15
C GLN A 19 -6.75 15.99 -17.89
N PRO A 20 -7.49 16.57 -18.86
CA PRO A 20 -8.18 17.83 -18.64
C PRO A 20 -9.13 17.76 -17.43
N ILE A 21 -9.01 18.74 -16.54
CA ILE A 21 -9.93 18.98 -15.42
C ILE A 21 -10.88 20.11 -15.82
N GLU A 22 -12.17 19.90 -15.63
CA GLU A 22 -13.19 20.93 -15.71
C GLU A 22 -14.02 20.89 -14.42
N CYS A 23 -13.91 21.93 -13.57
CA CYS A 23 -14.68 21.98 -12.34
C CYS A 23 -15.26 23.37 -12.06
N GLU A 24 -16.36 23.39 -11.31
CA GLU A 24 -16.94 24.57 -10.68
C GLU A 24 -17.72 24.13 -9.43
N PHE A 25 -17.26 24.52 -8.24
CA PHE A 25 -17.95 24.21 -7.00
C PHE A 25 -17.59 25.17 -5.87
N TYR A 26 -18.32 25.08 -4.76
CA TYR A 26 -18.14 25.93 -3.60
C TYR A 26 -17.88 25.10 -2.34
N TYR A 27 -16.89 25.51 -1.55
CA TYR A 27 -16.64 24.89 -0.25
C TYR A 27 -16.02 25.89 0.74
N ALA A 28 -16.58 25.95 1.96
CA ALA A 28 -16.07 26.78 3.07
C ALA A 28 -15.82 28.28 2.73
N GLY A 29 -16.62 28.85 1.81
CA GLY A 29 -16.47 30.23 1.35
C GLY A 29 -15.39 30.43 0.28
N ILE A 30 -14.93 29.34 -0.35
CA ILE A 30 -14.04 29.36 -1.52
C ILE A 30 -14.83 28.85 -2.72
N LYS A 31 -14.85 29.60 -3.82
CA LYS A 31 -15.25 29.13 -5.14
C LYS A 31 -14.04 28.51 -5.82
N VAL A 32 -14.21 27.31 -6.36
CA VAL A 32 -13.17 26.59 -7.09
C VAL A 32 -13.66 26.43 -8.52
N TYR A 33 -12.87 26.85 -9.50
CA TYR A 33 -13.24 26.70 -10.89
C TYR A 33 -12.02 26.56 -11.81
N THR A 34 -12.23 25.98 -12.98
CA THR A 34 -11.19 25.86 -14.01
C THR A 34 -11.33 26.93 -15.07
N GLN A 35 -10.25 27.64 -15.40
CA GLN A 35 -10.21 28.61 -16.49
C GLN A 35 -8.86 28.52 -17.20
N ALA A 36 -8.86 28.44 -18.53
CA ALA A 36 -7.64 28.40 -19.34
C ALA A 36 -6.58 27.35 -18.89
N GLN A 37 -7.05 26.15 -18.49
CA GLN A 37 -6.23 25.04 -17.94
C GLN A 37 -5.61 25.30 -16.56
N GLU A 38 -6.04 26.35 -15.86
CA GLU A 38 -5.67 26.63 -14.48
C GLU A 38 -6.82 26.25 -13.54
N LEU A 39 -6.45 25.77 -12.35
CA LEU A 39 -7.36 25.54 -11.24
C LEU A 39 -7.31 26.76 -10.31
N ILE A 40 -8.43 27.46 -10.19
CA ILE A 40 -8.52 28.75 -9.50
C ILE A 40 -9.34 28.61 -8.22
N PHE A 41 -8.79 29.13 -7.13
CA PHE A 41 -9.41 29.18 -5.81
C PHE A 41 -9.69 30.64 -5.45
N LYS A 42 -10.95 31.04 -5.47
CA LYS A 42 -11.40 32.39 -5.17
C LYS A 42 -12.09 32.44 -3.81
N ASP A 43 -11.56 33.22 -2.87
CA ASP A 43 -12.28 33.54 -1.63
C ASP A 43 -13.43 34.49 -1.94
N ILE A 44 -14.66 34.06 -1.69
CA ILE A 44 -15.89 34.82 -1.93
C ILE A 44 -16.47 35.42 -0.64
N GLY A 45 -15.99 34.98 0.53
CA GLY A 45 -16.46 35.50 1.82
C GLY A 45 -15.94 36.91 2.08
N GLY A 46 -14.75 37.19 1.56
CA GLY A 46 -14.01 38.43 1.71
C GLY A 46 -13.72 38.78 3.18
N SER A 47 -12.81 39.73 3.40
CA SER A 47 -12.56 40.25 4.75
C SER A 47 -12.56 41.77 4.75
N SER A 48 -13.17 42.37 5.77
CA SER A 48 -13.01 43.79 6.10
C SER A 48 -11.78 44.05 6.96
N ASP A 49 -11.25 43.01 7.60
CA ASP A 49 -10.30 43.12 8.72
C ASP A 49 -8.88 42.71 8.34
N VAL A 50 -8.62 42.40 7.07
CA VAL A 50 -7.30 41.94 6.61
C VAL A 50 -6.44 43.14 6.19
N LEU A 51 -5.24 43.25 6.76
CA LEU A 51 -4.33 44.37 6.52
C LEU A 51 -3.42 44.16 5.28
N ASN A 52 -3.17 42.92 4.86
CA ASN A 52 -2.36 42.59 3.69
C ASN A 52 -2.62 41.17 3.12
N VAL A 53 -2.05 40.89 1.95
CA VAL A 53 -2.19 39.62 1.21
C VAL A 53 -1.75 38.40 2.06
N GLY A 54 -0.67 38.52 2.82
CA GLY A 54 -0.14 37.41 3.63
C GLY A 54 -1.11 36.93 4.72
N GLU A 55 -1.86 37.85 5.33
CA GLU A 55 -2.85 37.54 6.36
C GLU A 55 -4.14 36.91 5.79
N ALA A 56 -4.63 37.39 4.64
CA ALA A 56 -5.71 36.72 3.90
C ALA A 56 -5.31 35.29 3.52
N MET A 57 -4.08 35.11 3.03
CA MET A 57 -3.56 33.79 2.64
C MET A 57 -3.44 32.85 3.83
N ALA A 58 -2.88 33.30 4.96
CA ALA A 58 -2.76 32.47 6.16
C ALA A 58 -4.13 31.97 6.64
N ARG A 59 -5.17 32.82 6.54
CA ARG A 59 -6.54 32.46 6.92
C ARG A 59 -7.18 31.42 5.98
N ASN A 60 -6.96 31.53 4.67
CA ASN A 60 -7.57 30.64 3.69
C ASN A 60 -6.77 29.36 3.43
N ARG A 61 -5.47 29.33 3.77
CA ARG A 61 -4.57 28.19 3.53
C ARG A 61 -5.13 26.84 4.02
N PRO A 62 -5.69 26.69 5.22
CA PRO A 62 -6.25 25.40 5.64
C PRO A 62 -7.43 24.92 4.78
N LYS A 63 -8.24 25.86 4.25
CA LYS A 63 -9.36 25.54 3.35
C LYS A 63 -8.84 25.11 1.98
N ILE A 64 -7.82 25.80 1.48
CA ILE A 64 -7.22 25.52 0.18
C ILE A 64 -6.52 24.16 0.18
N ILE A 65 -5.78 23.84 1.25
CA ILE A 65 -5.20 22.49 1.45
C ILE A 65 -6.30 21.44 1.45
N ALA A 66 -7.36 21.63 2.23
CA ALA A 66 -8.47 20.69 2.30
C ALA A 66 -9.14 20.47 0.93
N ILE A 67 -9.33 21.52 0.13
CA ILE A 67 -9.90 21.42 -1.21
C ILE A 67 -8.91 20.71 -2.15
N ALA A 68 -7.63 21.07 -2.10
CA ALA A 68 -6.59 20.41 -2.89
C ALA A 68 -6.56 18.91 -2.60
N ASP A 69 -6.58 18.48 -1.33
CA ASP A 69 -6.63 17.08 -0.95
C ASP A 69 -7.85 16.33 -1.51
N VAL A 70 -9.01 17.00 -1.58
CA VAL A 70 -10.22 16.44 -2.21
C VAL A 70 -10.03 16.24 -3.71
N ILE A 71 -9.48 17.25 -4.39
CA ILE A 71 -9.23 17.20 -5.84
C ILE A 71 -8.19 16.13 -6.15
N SER A 72 -7.07 16.11 -5.42
CA SER A 72 -6.01 15.10 -5.54
C SER A 72 -6.57 13.68 -5.42
N PHE A 73 -7.47 13.45 -4.47
CA PHE A 73 -8.10 12.15 -4.26
C PHE A 73 -9.04 11.73 -5.39
N LEU A 74 -9.72 12.69 -6.03
CA LEU A 74 -10.61 12.42 -7.17
C LEU A 74 -9.84 12.10 -8.45
N ILE A 75 -8.72 12.78 -8.69
CA ILE A 75 -7.93 12.64 -9.93
C ILE A 75 -6.83 11.58 -9.82
N GLY A 76 -6.46 11.19 -8.59
CA GLY A 76 -5.40 10.22 -8.34
C GLY A 76 -3.99 10.75 -8.43
N TYR A 77 -3.82 12.07 -8.35
CA TYR A 77 -2.55 12.77 -8.53
C TYR A 77 -2.38 13.81 -7.41
N PRO A 78 -1.21 13.95 -6.80
CA PRO A 78 -1.05 14.86 -5.68
C PRO A 78 -1.00 16.32 -6.13
N ILE A 79 -1.93 17.12 -5.61
CA ILE A 79 -1.92 18.58 -5.69
C ILE A 79 -1.64 19.11 -4.30
N THR A 80 -0.62 19.96 -4.18
CA THR A 80 -0.16 20.54 -2.92
C THR A 80 0.03 22.05 -3.02
N ILE A 81 0.21 22.71 -1.89
CA ILE A 81 0.50 24.16 -1.85
C ILE A 81 1.82 24.53 -2.52
N TYR A 82 2.69 23.56 -2.83
CA TYR A 82 3.94 23.81 -3.55
C TYR A 82 3.72 24.02 -5.05
N ASP A 83 2.54 23.66 -5.55
CA ASP A 83 2.12 23.79 -6.95
C ASP A 83 1.44 25.15 -7.25
N ILE A 84 1.48 26.08 -6.29
CA ILE A 84 0.93 27.43 -6.47
C ILE A 84 1.87 28.25 -7.36
N GLU A 85 1.42 28.59 -8.57
CA GLU A 85 2.19 29.42 -9.50
C GLU A 85 2.05 30.91 -9.25
N SER A 86 0.81 31.37 -9.03
CA SER A 86 0.55 32.80 -8.86
C SER A 86 -0.61 33.08 -7.91
N GLN A 87 -0.56 34.26 -7.31
CA GLN A 87 -1.49 34.72 -6.31
C GLN A 87 -1.87 36.17 -6.63
N SER A 88 -3.16 36.47 -6.57
CA SER A 88 -3.68 37.81 -6.83
C SER A 88 -4.67 38.22 -5.75
N TYR A 89 -4.90 39.52 -5.67
CA TYR A 89 -5.76 40.12 -4.67
C TYR A 89 -6.49 41.32 -5.25
N ASN A 90 -7.81 41.31 -5.10
CA ASN A 90 -8.68 42.35 -5.62
C ASN A 90 -9.47 43.00 -4.49
N VAL A 91 -9.68 44.31 -4.63
CA VAL A 91 -10.47 45.11 -3.69
C VAL A 91 -11.78 45.47 -4.39
N GLU A 92 -12.90 44.97 -3.88
CA GLU A 92 -14.21 45.34 -4.40
C GLU A 92 -15.07 46.05 -3.35
N SER A 93 -16.02 46.84 -3.85
CA SER A 93 -16.96 47.63 -3.03
C SER A 93 -18.21 46.83 -2.63
N SER A 94 -18.52 45.73 -3.33
CA SER A 94 -19.70 44.89 -3.11
C SER A 94 -19.31 43.45 -2.76
N LYS A 95 -20.20 42.74 -2.04
CA LYS A 95 -20.11 41.29 -1.84
C LYS A 95 -20.51 40.56 -3.12
N GLU A 96 -19.66 39.67 -3.63
CA GLU A 96 -20.09 38.71 -4.65
C GLU A 96 -21.22 37.84 -4.08
N THR A 97 -22.32 37.73 -4.83
CA THR A 97 -23.43 36.83 -4.49
C THR A 97 -23.07 35.39 -4.81
N MET A 98 -23.17 34.51 -3.81
CA MET A 98 -23.07 33.06 -4.01
C MET A 98 -24.25 32.55 -4.84
N GLU A 99 -23.97 32.00 -6.03
CA GLU A 99 -24.89 31.06 -6.66
C GLU A 99 -24.61 29.68 -6.05
N ILE A 100 -25.58 29.16 -5.28
CA ILE A 100 -25.36 28.05 -4.34
C ILE A 100 -25.43 26.67 -5.03
N ASP A 101 -25.89 26.58 -6.29
CA ASP A 101 -26.31 25.30 -6.88
C ASP A 101 -25.33 24.67 -7.89
N ILE A 102 -24.19 25.30 -8.19
CA ILE A 102 -23.25 24.74 -9.17
C ILE A 102 -22.24 23.83 -8.45
N THR A 103 -22.34 22.53 -8.72
CA THR A 103 -21.27 21.56 -8.42
C THR A 103 -21.01 20.71 -9.66
N LYS A 104 -19.89 20.99 -10.31
CA LYS A 104 -19.39 20.30 -11.49
C LYS A 104 -17.95 19.88 -11.24
N PHE A 105 -17.63 18.63 -11.56
CA PHE A 105 -16.26 18.13 -11.55
C PHE A 105 -16.12 17.03 -12.61
N ILE A 106 -15.40 17.32 -13.69
CA ILE A 106 -15.11 16.42 -14.79
C ILE A 106 -13.60 16.26 -14.90
N TYR A 107 -13.14 15.02 -15.02
CA TYR A 107 -11.73 14.70 -15.21
C TYR A 107 -11.61 13.61 -16.28
N GLY A 108 -10.79 13.85 -17.32
CA GLY A 108 -10.61 12.89 -18.41
C GLY A 108 -11.90 12.50 -19.14
N GLY A 109 -12.88 13.40 -19.17
CA GLY A 109 -14.20 13.15 -19.77
C GLY A 109 -15.17 12.37 -18.88
N GLN A 110 -14.77 11.97 -17.67
CA GLN A 110 -15.63 11.32 -16.68
C GLN A 110 -16.16 12.34 -15.67
N ASP A 111 -17.46 12.27 -15.37
CA ASP A 111 -18.12 13.13 -14.38
C ASP A 111 -18.00 12.54 -12.97
N PHE A 112 -17.33 13.26 -12.07
CA PHE A 112 -17.16 12.95 -10.66
C PHE A 112 -17.94 13.90 -9.74
N SER A 113 -18.87 14.71 -10.26
CA SER A 113 -19.63 15.70 -9.49
C SER A 113 -20.41 15.08 -8.32
N PHE A 114 -20.94 13.86 -8.52
CA PHE A 114 -21.62 13.12 -7.45
C PHE A 114 -20.65 12.72 -6.32
N GLN A 115 -19.47 12.26 -6.68
CA GLN A 115 -18.43 11.81 -5.76
C GLN A 115 -17.86 12.99 -4.99
N LEU A 116 -17.62 14.12 -5.67
CA LEU A 116 -17.26 15.39 -5.03
C LEU A 116 -18.30 15.75 -3.96
N ASN A 117 -19.58 15.78 -4.30
CA ASN A 117 -20.65 16.08 -3.34
C ASN A 117 -20.63 15.13 -2.14
N LYS A 118 -20.44 13.82 -2.36
CA LYS A 118 -20.33 12.84 -1.27
C LYS A 118 -19.13 13.12 -0.36
N ILE A 119 -17.98 13.48 -0.92
CA ILE A 119 -16.80 13.83 -0.14
C ILE A 119 -17.07 15.10 0.68
N LEU A 120 -17.60 16.16 0.06
CA LEU A 120 -17.93 17.42 0.74
C LEU A 120 -18.93 17.20 1.89
N SER A 121 -20.03 16.47 1.66
CA SER A 121 -20.99 16.10 2.72
C SER A 121 -20.35 15.25 3.83
N LYS A 122 -19.39 14.38 3.49
CA LYS A 122 -18.66 13.59 4.48
C LYS A 122 -17.75 14.48 5.34
N ILE A 123 -17.13 15.49 4.76
CA ILE A 123 -16.34 16.48 5.50
C ILE A 123 -17.24 17.30 6.44
N GLU A 124 -18.46 17.65 6.04
CA GLU A 124 -19.39 18.36 6.93
C GLU A 124 -19.79 17.51 8.16
N THR A 125 -20.00 16.21 7.96
CA THR A 125 -20.42 15.30 9.04
C THR A 125 -19.26 14.77 9.89
N ASN A 126 -18.07 14.62 9.32
CA ASN A 126 -16.90 14.07 9.99
C ASN A 126 -15.61 14.77 9.54
N LYS A 127 -15.55 16.07 9.80
CA LYS A 127 -14.52 16.99 9.29
C LYS A 127 -13.10 16.53 9.57
N ASN A 128 -12.76 16.33 10.85
CA ASN A 128 -11.38 16.07 11.24
C ASN A 128 -10.87 14.75 10.67
N ILE A 129 -11.66 13.67 10.76
CA ILE A 129 -11.25 12.36 10.25
C ILE A 129 -11.15 12.40 8.73
N THR A 130 -12.15 12.94 8.03
CA THR A 130 -12.17 12.93 6.56
C THR A 130 -11.01 13.76 6.00
N LEU A 131 -10.78 14.96 6.52
CA LEU A 131 -9.66 15.79 6.08
C LEU A 131 -8.30 15.17 6.42
N SER A 132 -8.14 14.58 7.61
CA SER A 132 -6.88 13.89 7.95
C SER A 132 -6.61 12.68 7.06
N LEU A 133 -7.63 11.93 6.65
CA LEU A 133 -7.46 10.80 5.74
C LEU A 133 -6.98 11.27 4.35
N LEU A 134 -7.62 12.31 3.80
CA LEU A 134 -7.28 12.86 2.49
C LEU A 134 -5.90 13.52 2.49
N ASP A 135 -5.59 14.35 3.49
CA ASP A 135 -4.28 15.02 3.65
C ASP A 135 -3.13 14.01 3.73
N LYS A 136 -3.30 12.94 4.52
CA LYS A 136 -2.24 11.94 4.72
C LYS A 136 -2.01 11.11 3.47
N TRP A 137 -3.09 10.74 2.77
CA TRP A 137 -2.99 10.04 1.51
C TRP A 137 -2.33 10.92 0.43
N ASN A 138 -2.75 12.18 0.30
CA ASN A 138 -2.17 13.14 -0.64
C ASN A 138 -0.67 13.38 -0.38
N LYS A 139 -0.28 13.57 0.88
CA LYS A 139 1.14 13.71 1.28
C LYS A 139 1.96 12.48 0.94
N ALA A 140 1.43 11.27 1.14
CA ALA A 140 2.13 10.06 0.80
C ALA A 140 2.40 9.99 -0.71
N ASN A 141 1.41 10.31 -1.55
CA ASN A 141 1.57 10.34 -3.00
C ASN A 141 2.55 11.43 -3.46
N TYR A 142 2.46 12.63 -2.90
CA TYR A 142 3.41 13.71 -3.20
C TYR A 142 4.86 13.29 -2.91
N LEU A 143 5.10 12.63 -1.78
CA LEU A 143 6.43 12.16 -1.41
C LEU A 143 6.95 11.09 -2.37
N LEU A 144 6.08 10.22 -2.88
CA LEU A 144 6.45 9.20 -3.87
C LEU A 144 6.72 9.80 -5.24
N GLU A 145 5.96 10.82 -5.63
CA GLU A 145 6.15 11.51 -6.91
C GLU A 145 7.40 12.39 -6.93
N ALA A 146 7.70 13.09 -5.84
CA ALA A 146 8.91 13.88 -5.71
C ALA A 146 10.20 13.03 -5.61
N ASP A 147 10.07 11.71 -5.50
CA ASP A 147 11.19 10.77 -5.37
C ASP A 147 11.74 10.37 -6.74
N ASP A 148 12.60 11.22 -7.29
CA ASP A 148 13.11 11.13 -8.67
C ASP A 148 13.94 9.86 -9.00
N SER A 149 14.18 8.94 -8.04
CA SER A 149 14.81 7.60 -8.19
C SER A 149 15.52 7.10 -6.92
N HIS A 150 15.54 7.89 -5.84
CA HIS A 150 16.45 7.67 -4.71
C HIS A 150 15.79 6.99 -3.51
N VAL A 151 14.49 6.62 -3.62
CA VAL A 151 13.72 5.94 -2.58
C VAL A 151 13.69 6.78 -1.27
N LEU A 152 14.04 8.06 -1.35
CA LEU A 152 14.42 8.89 -0.21
C LEU A 152 13.27 9.08 0.78
N TYR A 153 12.05 9.17 0.26
CA TYR A 153 10.84 9.46 1.03
C TYR A 153 9.91 8.26 1.19
N LEU A 154 10.38 7.07 0.81
CA LEU A 154 9.56 5.86 0.82
C LEU A 154 9.06 5.52 2.22
N ASP A 155 9.92 5.67 3.23
CA ASP A 155 9.58 5.42 4.63
C ASP A 155 8.52 6.40 5.13
N GLU A 156 8.67 7.69 4.83
CA GLU A 156 7.71 8.73 5.16
C GLU A 156 6.36 8.54 4.45
N ALA A 157 6.37 8.13 3.18
CA ALA A 157 5.16 7.78 2.45
C ALA A 157 4.44 6.59 3.11
N MET A 158 5.17 5.51 3.43
CA MET A 158 4.64 4.35 4.14
C MET A 158 4.04 4.71 5.50
N LEU A 159 4.71 5.57 6.28
CA LEU A 159 4.20 6.06 7.56
C LEU A 159 2.88 6.83 7.42
N ASN A 160 2.73 7.65 6.37
CA ASN A 160 1.47 8.34 6.10
C ASN A 160 0.34 7.36 5.75
N TYR A 161 0.60 6.31 4.97
CA TYR A 161 -0.38 5.25 4.72
C TYR A 161 -0.73 4.46 5.99
N PHE A 162 0.24 4.15 6.86
CA PHE A 162 -0.05 3.52 8.14
C PHE A 162 -0.94 4.39 9.02
N HIS A 163 -0.76 5.71 8.99
CA HIS A 163 -1.64 6.62 9.72
C HIS A 163 -3.07 6.59 9.18
N VAL A 164 -3.27 6.50 7.86
CA VAL A 164 -4.59 6.29 7.25
C VAL A 164 -5.23 4.99 7.77
N ILE A 165 -4.47 3.90 7.79
CA ILE A 165 -4.91 2.59 8.33
C ILE A 165 -5.33 2.71 9.80
N GLU A 166 -4.52 3.38 10.63
CA GLU A 166 -4.81 3.61 12.05
C GLU A 166 -6.13 4.35 12.23
N LEU A 167 -6.29 5.49 11.55
CA LEU A 167 -7.51 6.31 11.60
C LEU A 167 -8.76 5.51 11.18
N LEU A 168 -8.69 4.77 10.07
CA LEU A 168 -9.82 3.97 9.57
C LEU A 168 -10.18 2.84 10.53
N SER A 169 -9.18 2.16 11.09
CA SER A 169 -9.39 1.07 12.05
C SER A 169 -10.12 1.55 13.32
N ASP A 170 -9.86 2.79 13.75
CA ASP A 170 -10.47 3.39 14.93
C ASP A 170 -11.95 3.73 14.75
N ILE A 171 -12.38 4.01 13.53
CA ILE A 171 -13.80 4.27 13.20
C ILE A 171 -14.66 3.05 13.55
N THR A 172 -14.13 1.85 13.29
CA THR A 172 -14.83 0.59 13.52
C THR A 172 -14.53 -0.05 14.88
N LYS A 173 -13.58 0.49 15.66
CA LYS A 173 -13.08 -0.11 16.90
C LYS A 173 -14.18 -0.44 17.92
N ARG A 174 -15.04 0.53 18.24
CA ARG A 174 -16.14 0.33 19.21
C ARG A 174 -17.11 -0.76 18.76
N LYS A 175 -17.34 -0.88 17.45
CA LYS A 175 -18.22 -1.92 16.90
C LYS A 175 -17.55 -3.28 17.00
N TYR A 176 -16.26 -3.35 16.72
CA TYR A 176 -15.48 -4.58 16.86
C TYR A 176 -15.44 -5.05 18.32
N GLU A 177 -15.18 -4.15 19.26
CA GLU A 177 -15.19 -4.44 20.70
C GLU A 177 -16.52 -5.06 21.17
N LYS A 178 -17.65 -4.53 20.71
CA LYS A 178 -18.98 -5.09 21.03
C LYS A 178 -19.19 -6.49 20.46
N ILE A 179 -18.67 -6.77 19.26
CA ILE A 179 -18.77 -8.10 18.65
C ILE A 179 -17.93 -9.10 19.42
N LEU A 180 -16.70 -8.73 19.78
CA LEU A 180 -15.82 -9.56 20.60
C LEU A 180 -16.46 -9.87 21.95
N ASP A 181 -17.01 -8.84 22.62
CA ASP A 181 -17.70 -9.01 23.89
C ASP A 181 -18.88 -9.98 23.80
N LYS A 182 -19.69 -9.86 22.73
CA LYS A 182 -20.82 -10.76 22.48
C LYS A 182 -20.35 -12.20 22.20
N LYS A 183 -19.31 -12.37 21.39
CA LYS A 183 -18.77 -13.69 21.04
C LYS A 183 -18.12 -14.38 22.23
N SER A 184 -17.44 -13.64 23.10
CA SER A 184 -16.91 -14.16 24.37
C SER A 184 -18.04 -14.62 25.30
N GLU A 185 -19.14 -13.87 25.39
CA GLU A 185 -20.32 -14.30 26.15
C GLU A 185 -20.95 -15.57 25.56
N GLU A 186 -21.15 -15.64 24.24
CA GLU A 186 -21.69 -16.81 23.56
C GLU A 186 -20.84 -18.07 23.83
N LEU A 187 -19.51 -17.94 23.76
CA LEU A 187 -18.57 -19.04 23.99
C LEU A 187 -18.60 -19.53 25.44
N LEU A 188 -18.60 -18.62 26.42
CA LEU A 188 -18.72 -18.99 27.83
C LEU A 188 -20.08 -19.61 28.15
N ASN A 189 -21.16 -19.05 27.59
CA ASN A 189 -22.51 -19.60 27.76
C ASN A 189 -22.59 -21.03 27.21
N SER A 190 -22.09 -21.28 25.99
CA SER A 190 -22.06 -22.63 25.42
C SER A 190 -21.20 -23.57 26.26
N PHE A 191 -20.01 -23.17 26.67
CA PHE A 191 -19.15 -24.02 27.51
C PHE A 191 -19.83 -24.43 28.83
N TYR A 192 -20.41 -23.47 29.57
CA TYR A 192 -21.04 -23.77 30.85
C TYR A 192 -22.37 -24.51 30.73
N LYS A 193 -23.09 -24.32 29.63
CA LYS A 193 -24.35 -25.01 29.34
C LYS A 193 -24.11 -26.43 28.84
N ASP A 194 -23.26 -26.58 27.83
CA ASP A 194 -23.13 -27.82 27.04
C ASP A 194 -22.10 -28.78 27.67
N THR A 195 -21.04 -28.25 28.30
CA THR A 195 -19.97 -29.06 28.93
C THR A 195 -20.06 -29.02 30.45
N GLY A 196 -20.39 -27.85 31.01
CA GLY A 196 -20.49 -27.64 32.45
C GLY A 196 -21.82 -28.07 33.07
N TYR A 197 -22.86 -28.30 32.25
CA TYR A 197 -24.22 -28.67 32.67
C TYR A 197 -24.80 -27.79 33.80
N LEU A 198 -24.43 -26.50 33.83
CA LEU A 198 -24.87 -25.57 34.88
C LEU A 198 -26.30 -25.06 34.63
N HIS A 199 -26.99 -24.65 35.70
CA HIS A 199 -28.30 -24.00 35.58
C HIS A 199 -28.17 -22.53 35.16
N GLN A 200 -29.22 -21.98 34.52
CA GLN A 200 -29.20 -20.65 33.89
C GLN A 200 -28.64 -19.53 34.79
N ASN A 201 -29.04 -19.45 36.06
CA ASN A 201 -28.57 -18.43 36.99
C ASN A 201 -27.07 -18.59 37.32
N GLN A 202 -26.60 -19.82 37.46
CA GLN A 202 -25.18 -20.12 37.70
C GLN A 202 -24.33 -19.82 36.47
N ILE A 203 -24.87 -20.01 35.26
CA ILE A 203 -24.20 -19.67 34.01
C ILE A 203 -23.97 -18.15 33.94
N VAL A 204 -25.01 -17.35 34.19
CA VAL A 204 -24.93 -15.87 34.14
C VAL A 204 -23.86 -15.35 35.10
N ASP A 205 -23.84 -15.85 36.34
CA ASP A 205 -22.84 -15.45 37.33
C ASP A 205 -21.42 -15.83 36.90
N LYS A 206 -21.22 -17.03 36.35
CA LYS A 206 -19.91 -17.50 35.88
C LYS A 206 -19.43 -16.75 34.64
N VAL A 207 -20.31 -16.47 33.69
CA VAL A 207 -20.02 -15.67 32.49
C VAL A 207 -19.56 -14.28 32.91
N ASN A 208 -20.30 -13.60 33.79
CA ASN A 208 -19.94 -12.27 34.27
C ASN A 208 -18.59 -12.25 35.00
N GLN A 209 -18.27 -13.29 35.78
CA GLN A 209 -16.99 -13.41 36.48
C GLN A 209 -15.81 -13.70 35.54
N LYS A 210 -16.01 -14.48 34.48
CA LYS A 210 -14.93 -15.02 33.64
C LYS A 210 -14.76 -14.33 32.28
N LYS A 211 -15.72 -13.49 31.85
CA LYS A 211 -15.66 -12.76 30.58
C LYS A 211 -14.39 -11.91 30.46
N LYS A 212 -14.03 -11.17 31.52
CA LYS A 212 -12.84 -10.31 31.51
C LYS A 212 -11.55 -11.11 31.34
N LEU A 213 -11.40 -12.19 32.11
CA LEU A 213 -10.28 -13.13 32.02
C LEU A 213 -10.18 -13.77 30.63
N LEU A 214 -11.30 -14.23 30.08
CA LEU A 214 -11.32 -14.82 28.73
C LEU A 214 -10.84 -13.81 27.68
N LYS A 215 -11.27 -12.55 27.80
CA LYS A 215 -10.88 -11.47 26.89
C LYS A 215 -9.37 -11.20 26.96
N GLU A 216 -8.83 -11.08 28.18
CA GLU A 216 -7.40 -10.90 28.42
C GLU A 216 -6.57 -12.07 27.84
N VAL A 217 -7.05 -13.31 27.97
CA VAL A 217 -6.35 -14.49 27.44
C VAL A 217 -6.40 -14.58 25.92
N LEU A 218 -7.55 -14.29 25.30
CA LEU A 218 -7.73 -14.47 23.85
C LEU A 218 -7.24 -13.29 23.01
N ILE A 219 -7.33 -12.07 23.54
CA ILE A 219 -7.09 -10.83 22.79
C ILE A 219 -5.90 -10.06 23.35
N GLY A 220 -5.62 -10.19 24.65
CA GLY A 220 -4.67 -9.33 25.37
C GLY A 220 -5.31 -8.04 25.89
N ASP A 221 -4.46 -7.15 26.41
CA ASP A 221 -4.90 -5.89 27.02
C ASP A 221 -5.52 -4.90 26.02
N PHE A 222 -5.08 -4.97 24.76
CA PHE A 222 -5.54 -4.10 23.68
C PHE A 222 -5.71 -4.88 22.38
N ILE A 223 -6.74 -4.53 21.60
CA ILE A 223 -6.95 -5.11 20.28
C ILE A 223 -5.83 -4.62 19.33
N PRO A 224 -5.02 -5.52 18.75
CA PRO A 224 -3.96 -5.14 17.82
C PRO A 224 -4.47 -4.34 16.62
N LEU A 225 -3.65 -3.42 16.09
CA LEU A 225 -3.99 -2.65 14.87
C LEU A 225 -4.36 -3.56 13.70
N LYS A 226 -3.59 -4.62 13.51
CA LYS A 226 -3.84 -5.69 12.53
C LYS A 226 -5.28 -6.17 12.56
N ASP A 227 -5.78 -6.54 13.73
CA ASP A 227 -7.11 -7.13 13.89
C ASP A 227 -8.21 -6.07 13.71
N ARG A 228 -7.98 -4.84 14.22
CA ARG A 228 -8.90 -3.72 14.01
C ARG A 228 -9.04 -3.40 12.52
N TYR A 229 -7.94 -3.40 11.77
CA TYR A 229 -7.97 -3.09 10.34
C TYR A 229 -8.54 -4.24 9.50
N LYS A 230 -8.18 -5.49 9.80
CA LYS A 230 -8.85 -6.65 9.17
C LYS A 230 -10.36 -6.63 9.41
N TYR A 231 -10.80 -6.24 10.61
CA TYR A 231 -12.23 -6.03 10.87
C TYR A 231 -12.83 -4.89 10.03
N PHE A 232 -12.15 -3.74 9.91
CA PHE A 232 -12.58 -2.66 9.02
C PHE A 232 -12.77 -3.16 7.58
N LEU A 233 -11.77 -3.88 7.05
CA LEU A 233 -11.81 -4.42 5.69
C LEU A 233 -12.95 -5.44 5.52
N SER A 234 -13.15 -6.33 6.49
CA SER A 234 -14.27 -7.27 6.49
C SER A 234 -15.62 -6.56 6.51
N TYR A 235 -15.75 -5.51 7.33
CA TYR A 235 -16.97 -4.69 7.41
C TYR A 235 -17.33 -4.02 6.07
N HIS A 236 -16.34 -3.74 5.23
CA HIS A 236 -16.49 -3.14 3.90
C HIS A 236 -16.38 -4.14 2.74
N ASN A 237 -16.39 -5.45 3.01
CA ASN A 237 -16.22 -6.52 2.01
C ASN A 237 -14.92 -6.42 1.18
N LEU A 238 -13.83 -5.94 1.79
CA LEU A 238 -12.51 -5.84 1.19
C LEU A 238 -11.55 -6.95 1.64
N LEU A 239 -11.89 -7.70 2.70
CA LEU A 239 -11.03 -8.73 3.26
C LEU A 239 -11.23 -10.08 2.56
N ASP A 240 -10.14 -10.67 2.10
CA ASP A 240 -10.00 -12.09 1.78
C ASP A 240 -8.65 -12.61 2.29
N ASP A 241 -8.32 -13.87 1.99
CA ASP A 241 -7.11 -14.51 2.49
C ASP A 241 -5.81 -13.83 2.02
N ARG A 242 -5.77 -13.34 0.78
CA ARG A 242 -4.58 -12.62 0.25
C ARG A 242 -4.43 -11.27 0.91
N VAL A 243 -5.52 -10.52 1.01
CA VAL A 243 -5.52 -9.23 1.69
C VAL A 243 -5.16 -9.42 3.15
N SER A 244 -5.68 -10.45 3.81
CA SER A 244 -5.38 -10.81 5.18
C SER A 244 -3.87 -11.04 5.39
N PHE A 245 -3.24 -11.82 4.52
CA PHE A 245 -1.79 -12.05 4.55
C PHE A 245 -1.00 -10.76 4.28
N PHE A 246 -1.40 -9.99 3.27
CA PHE A 246 -0.79 -8.70 2.96
C PHE A 246 -0.83 -7.73 4.16
N ILE A 247 -1.93 -7.67 4.92
CA ILE A 247 -1.99 -6.88 6.16
C ILE A 247 -1.01 -7.38 7.20
N ASP A 248 -0.81 -8.70 7.33
CA ASP A 248 0.16 -9.24 8.28
C ASP A 248 1.59 -8.80 7.94
N GLU A 249 1.96 -8.81 6.66
CA GLU A 249 3.25 -8.30 6.19
C GLU A 249 3.39 -6.79 6.42
N LEU A 250 2.38 -6.01 6.06
CA LEU A 250 2.37 -4.56 6.28
C LEU A 250 2.60 -4.19 7.76
N ILE A 251 1.96 -4.91 8.69
CA ILE A 251 2.12 -4.63 10.12
C ILE A 251 3.51 -5.01 10.63
N LYS A 252 4.15 -6.06 10.08
CA LYS A 252 5.56 -6.37 10.38
C LYS A 252 6.49 -5.26 9.93
N VAL A 253 6.26 -4.70 8.74
CA VAL A 253 7.02 -3.55 8.23
C VAL A 253 6.82 -2.33 9.11
N ARG A 254 5.56 -1.99 9.45
CA ARG A 254 5.24 -0.89 10.36
C ARG A 254 5.94 -1.01 11.70
N ASN A 255 5.93 -2.20 12.31
CA ASN A 255 6.59 -2.43 13.58
C ASN A 255 8.12 -2.33 13.44
N SER A 256 8.68 -2.78 12.31
CA SER A 256 10.10 -2.61 12.00
C SER A 256 10.48 -1.13 11.86
N LEU A 257 9.62 -0.31 11.22
CA LEU A 257 9.75 1.16 11.14
C LEU A 257 9.72 1.81 12.52
N ALA A 258 8.71 1.48 13.34
CA ALA A 258 8.51 2.08 14.66
C ALA A 258 9.63 1.76 15.65
N HIS A 259 10.23 0.57 15.54
CA HIS A 259 11.33 0.16 16.41
C HIS A 259 12.70 0.60 15.90
N GLY A 260 12.78 1.25 14.72
CA GLY A 260 14.02 1.69 14.09
C GLY A 260 15.02 0.55 14.03
N ARG A 261 14.91 -0.35 13.04
CA ARG A 261 15.89 -1.43 12.88
C ARG A 261 17.29 -0.81 12.96
N VAL A 262 18.06 -1.22 13.96
CA VAL A 262 19.51 -1.02 13.97
C VAL A 262 19.97 -1.51 12.60
N ALA A 263 20.55 -0.63 11.78
CA ALA A 263 21.05 -1.00 10.47
C ALA A 263 22.06 -2.14 10.66
N GLN A 264 21.60 -3.39 10.55
CA GLN A 264 22.41 -4.57 10.80
C GLN A 264 23.51 -4.70 9.73
N ASN A 265 23.40 -3.94 8.64
CA ASN A 265 24.29 -3.95 7.49
C ASN A 265 24.82 -2.54 7.13
N ILE A 266 25.28 -1.73 8.11
CA ILE A 266 25.99 -0.46 7.80
C ILE A 266 27.22 -0.71 6.91
N ASP A 267 27.85 -1.88 7.06
CA ASP A 267 29.03 -2.28 6.29
C ASP A 267 28.73 -2.63 4.82
N VAL A 268 27.45 -2.75 4.44
CA VAL A 268 27.00 -3.10 3.09
C VAL A 268 25.81 -2.22 2.70
N MET A 269 26.08 -1.09 2.03
CA MET A 269 25.04 -0.19 1.50
C MET A 269 24.81 -0.43 0.02
N GLU A 270 23.54 -0.61 -0.37
CA GLU A 270 23.12 -0.70 -1.76
C GLU A 270 23.05 0.68 -2.44
N TYR A 271 23.20 0.71 -3.77
CA TYR A 271 22.99 1.91 -4.59
C TYR A 271 21.63 1.86 -5.33
N PRO A 272 20.93 3.00 -5.54
CA PRO A 272 21.08 4.28 -4.84
C PRO A 272 21.00 4.20 -3.31
N LEU A 273 21.51 5.26 -2.67
CA LEU A 273 21.63 5.43 -1.22
C LEU A 273 20.34 5.01 -0.50
N THR A 274 20.49 4.35 0.65
CA THR A 274 19.37 3.94 1.48
C THR A 274 18.54 5.14 1.95
N PRO A 275 17.21 5.02 2.05
CA PRO A 275 16.34 6.09 2.54
C PRO A 275 16.72 6.55 3.95
N PHE A 276 16.20 7.69 4.43
CA PHE A 276 16.55 8.22 5.75
C PHE A 276 16.29 7.25 6.91
N TYR A 277 15.29 6.36 6.78
CA TYR A 277 15.05 5.32 7.79
C TYR A 277 15.65 3.94 7.41
N ASN A 278 16.37 3.78 6.30
CA ASN A 278 17.10 2.56 5.89
C ASN A 278 16.27 1.25 5.94
N ILE A 279 14.94 1.32 5.83
CA ILE A 279 14.08 0.17 6.15
C ILE A 279 13.37 -0.45 4.94
N THR A 280 13.22 0.24 3.81
CA THR A 280 12.17 -0.14 2.82
C THR A 280 12.63 -0.68 1.47
N ARG A 281 13.94 -0.79 1.18
CA ARG A 281 14.35 -1.36 -0.12
C ARG A 281 13.88 -2.80 -0.32
N THR A 282 13.81 -3.58 0.75
CA THR A 282 13.35 -4.97 0.65
C THR A 282 11.83 -5.10 0.45
N GLU A 283 11.07 -4.05 0.74
CA GLU A 283 9.61 -4.01 0.80
C GLU A 283 8.97 -3.01 -0.17
N GLY A 284 9.74 -2.45 -1.11
CA GLY A 284 9.21 -1.51 -2.11
C GLY A 284 8.03 -2.05 -2.92
N HIS A 285 7.94 -3.38 -3.08
CA HIS A 285 6.81 -4.06 -3.72
C HIS A 285 5.47 -3.88 -2.97
N LEU A 286 5.49 -3.48 -1.69
CA LEU A 286 4.28 -3.25 -0.88
C LEU A 286 3.70 -1.83 -1.04
N VAL A 287 4.47 -0.88 -1.59
CA VAL A 287 4.16 0.56 -1.58
C VAL A 287 2.96 0.88 -2.48
N THR A 288 2.97 0.43 -3.73
CA THR A 288 1.81 0.61 -4.62
C THR A 288 0.57 -0.08 -4.07
N PRO A 289 0.63 -1.36 -3.62
CA PRO A 289 -0.49 -2.01 -2.95
C PRO A 289 -1.07 -1.27 -1.74
N ILE A 290 -0.25 -0.74 -0.84
CA ILE A 290 -0.77 -0.01 0.32
C ILE A 290 -1.39 1.34 -0.08
N GLY A 291 -0.82 2.04 -1.07
CA GLY A 291 -1.37 3.30 -1.58
C GLY A 291 -2.78 3.15 -2.16
N ILE A 292 -2.99 2.10 -2.97
CA ILE A 292 -4.32 1.80 -3.53
C ILE A 292 -5.26 1.21 -2.48
N LEU A 293 -4.78 0.34 -1.58
CA LEU A 293 -5.62 -0.20 -0.49
C LEU A 293 -6.14 0.92 0.42
N THR A 294 -5.30 1.90 0.76
CA THR A 294 -5.74 3.04 1.56
C THR A 294 -6.72 3.93 0.80
N ALA A 295 -6.52 4.13 -0.52
CA ALA A 295 -7.46 4.87 -1.36
C ALA A 295 -8.86 4.23 -1.43
N VAL A 296 -8.93 2.91 -1.69
CA VAL A 296 -10.21 2.19 -1.72
C VAL A 296 -10.86 2.15 -0.33
N SER A 297 -10.06 2.07 0.74
CA SER A 297 -10.56 2.09 2.11
C SER A 297 -11.16 3.45 2.50
N ILE A 298 -10.52 4.55 2.10
CA ILE A 298 -11.07 5.91 2.23
C ILE A 298 -12.38 6.02 1.42
N SER A 299 -12.40 5.51 0.18
CA SER A 299 -13.60 5.52 -0.67
C SER A 299 -14.79 4.83 0.00
N LYS A 300 -14.57 3.63 0.54
CA LYS A 300 -15.61 2.87 1.27
C LYS A 300 -16.07 3.59 2.54
N PHE A 301 -15.17 4.26 3.25
CA PHE A 301 -15.53 5.07 4.42
C PHE A 301 -16.42 6.27 4.03
N ILE A 302 -16.08 6.96 2.94
CA ILE A 302 -16.86 8.10 2.43
C ILE A 302 -18.20 7.62 1.84
N GLY A 303 -18.24 6.43 1.25
CA GLY A 303 -19.40 5.86 0.57
C GLY A 303 -19.38 6.10 -0.94
N ILE A 304 -18.18 6.05 -1.54
CA ILE A 304 -17.94 6.15 -2.99
C ILE A 304 -17.09 4.97 -3.47
N HIS A 305 -16.92 4.85 -4.79
CA HIS A 305 -16.38 3.65 -5.44
C HIS A 305 -15.30 3.94 -6.51
N ILE A 306 -14.62 5.08 -6.41
CA ILE A 306 -13.72 5.56 -7.49
C ILE A 306 -12.43 4.74 -7.62
N TRP A 307 -11.96 4.13 -6.53
CA TRP A 307 -10.69 3.37 -6.47
C TRP A 307 -10.88 1.84 -6.55
N GLU A 308 -12.08 1.36 -6.88
CA GLU A 308 -12.37 -0.08 -6.88
C GLU A 308 -11.72 -0.81 -8.06
N TYR A 309 -11.59 -0.15 -9.20
CA TYR A 309 -11.01 -0.73 -10.39
C TYR A 309 -9.51 -1.01 -10.17
N GLU A 310 -8.77 0.02 -9.76
CA GLU A 310 -7.34 -0.03 -9.44
C GLU A 310 -7.07 -1.04 -8.34
N TRP A 311 -7.94 -1.07 -7.31
CA TRP A 311 -7.81 -2.06 -6.25
C TRP A 311 -7.95 -3.50 -6.76
N ASN A 312 -8.93 -3.77 -7.63
CA ASN A 312 -9.13 -5.10 -8.18
C ASN A 312 -7.97 -5.55 -9.08
N GLU A 313 -7.29 -4.64 -9.75
CA GLU A 313 -6.08 -4.94 -10.52
C GLU A 313 -4.90 -5.26 -9.60
N ILE A 314 -4.59 -4.37 -8.66
CA ILE A 314 -3.45 -4.53 -7.74
C ILE A 314 -3.64 -5.73 -6.82
N LYS A 315 -4.87 -6.02 -6.41
CA LYS A 315 -5.20 -7.19 -5.60
C LYS A 315 -4.80 -8.52 -6.26
N GLN A 316 -4.84 -8.61 -7.60
CA GLN A 316 -4.38 -9.79 -8.33
C GLN A 316 -2.87 -9.98 -8.27
N LEU A 317 -2.12 -8.91 -7.97
CA LEU A 317 -0.66 -8.90 -7.90
C LEU A 317 -0.13 -9.14 -6.47
N LEU A 318 -1.02 -9.19 -5.47
CA LEU A 318 -0.65 -9.49 -4.10
C LEU A 318 -0.05 -10.90 -3.99
N GLU A 319 0.91 -11.03 -3.08
CA GLU A 319 1.58 -12.29 -2.83
C GLU A 319 0.63 -13.33 -2.22
N PRO A 320 0.77 -14.61 -2.60
CA PRO A 320 0.01 -15.68 -1.98
C PRO A 320 0.46 -15.91 -0.53
N SER A 321 -0.47 -16.35 0.31
CA SER A 321 -0.16 -16.75 1.68
C SER A 321 0.84 -17.93 1.72
N PRO A 322 1.70 -18.03 2.76
CA PRO A 322 2.63 -19.15 2.96
C PRO A 322 1.96 -20.53 2.90
N ASP A 323 0.71 -20.65 3.35
CA ASP A 323 -0.03 -21.92 3.34
C ASP A 323 -0.28 -22.43 1.91
N LEU A 324 -0.62 -21.54 0.97
CA LEU A 324 -0.75 -21.89 -0.45
C LEU A 324 0.58 -22.32 -1.07
N VAL A 325 1.68 -21.70 -0.64
CA VAL A 325 3.03 -22.10 -1.07
C VAL A 325 3.35 -23.50 -0.56
N VAL A 326 3.05 -23.80 0.71
CA VAL A 326 3.24 -25.14 1.30
C VAL A 326 2.38 -26.17 0.57
N ASP A 327 1.10 -25.88 0.33
CA ASP A 327 0.20 -26.78 -0.41
C ASP A 327 0.73 -27.07 -1.81
N PHE A 328 1.30 -26.08 -2.49
CA PHE A 328 1.97 -26.29 -3.77
C PHE A 328 3.23 -27.16 -3.64
N LEU A 329 4.09 -26.89 -2.66
CA LEU A 329 5.32 -27.63 -2.43
C LEU A 329 5.07 -29.12 -2.11
N GLU A 330 4.00 -29.39 -1.36
CA GLU A 330 3.57 -30.74 -1.00
C GLU A 330 2.72 -31.42 -2.08
N GLY A 331 2.41 -30.71 -3.17
CA GLY A 331 1.60 -31.24 -4.28
C GLY A 331 0.11 -31.37 -3.96
N ARG A 332 -0.38 -30.73 -2.90
CA ARG A 332 -1.81 -30.58 -2.58
C ARG A 332 -2.50 -29.55 -3.47
N LEU A 333 -1.74 -28.61 -4.03
CA LEU A 333 -2.19 -27.62 -5.00
C LEU A 333 -1.54 -27.88 -6.38
N ASP A 334 -2.37 -28.11 -7.40
CA ASP A 334 -1.93 -28.27 -8.79
C ASP A 334 -2.17 -26.96 -9.56
N VAL A 335 -1.09 -26.19 -9.74
CA VAL A 335 -1.11 -24.92 -10.45
C VAL A 335 0.10 -24.80 -11.35
N ASP A 336 -0.08 -24.12 -12.48
CA ASP A 336 1.01 -23.75 -13.36
C ASP A 336 1.75 -22.52 -12.80
N ILE A 337 2.79 -22.75 -12.03
CA ILE A 337 3.63 -21.69 -11.44
C ILE A 337 4.37 -20.83 -12.47
N ASN A 338 4.49 -21.31 -13.71
CA ASN A 338 5.19 -20.61 -14.79
C ASN A 338 4.27 -19.63 -15.54
N ASN A 339 2.95 -19.70 -15.33
CA ASN A 339 1.96 -18.88 -16.00
C ASN A 339 1.07 -18.16 -14.98
N LYS A 340 0.36 -17.13 -15.44
CA LYS A 340 -0.66 -16.47 -14.60
C LYS A 340 -1.67 -17.50 -14.12
N ASN A 341 -1.84 -17.60 -12.81
CA ASN A 341 -2.79 -18.49 -12.16
C ASN A 341 -3.67 -17.71 -11.19
N GLU A 342 -4.77 -18.34 -10.77
CA GLU A 342 -5.75 -17.68 -9.92
C GLU A 342 -5.13 -17.19 -8.61
N HIS A 343 -4.16 -17.92 -8.04
CA HIS A 343 -3.52 -17.64 -6.74
C HIS A 343 -2.36 -16.65 -6.80
N ASN A 344 -1.96 -16.18 -7.99
CA ASN A 344 -0.74 -15.39 -8.19
C ASN A 344 0.53 -16.08 -7.64
N LEU A 345 0.56 -17.42 -7.67
CA LEU A 345 1.73 -18.18 -7.25
C LEU A 345 2.77 -18.18 -8.37
N THR A 346 3.93 -17.57 -8.13
CA THR A 346 5.00 -17.49 -9.12
C THR A 346 6.29 -18.09 -8.59
N TRP A 347 7.29 -18.26 -9.46
CA TRP A 347 8.65 -18.62 -9.06
C TRP A 347 9.23 -17.63 -8.03
N TYR A 348 8.89 -16.34 -8.15
CA TYR A 348 9.28 -15.32 -7.19
C TYR A 348 8.60 -15.53 -5.83
N SER A 349 7.34 -15.98 -5.79
CA SER A 349 6.67 -16.37 -4.53
C SER A 349 7.41 -17.50 -3.80
N LEU A 350 7.98 -18.47 -4.53
CA LEU A 350 8.83 -19.51 -3.91
C LEU A 350 10.14 -18.95 -3.37
N PHE A 351 10.75 -18.02 -4.10
CA PHE A 351 11.94 -17.31 -3.63
C PHE A 351 11.66 -16.58 -2.31
N LEU A 352 10.58 -15.80 -2.23
CA LEU A 352 10.20 -15.10 -1.01
C LEU A 352 9.90 -16.07 0.14
N TYR A 353 9.18 -17.15 -0.13
CA TYR A 353 8.95 -18.19 0.87
C TYR A 353 10.27 -18.80 1.37
N TYR A 354 11.22 -19.08 0.48
CA TYR A 354 12.56 -19.56 0.85
C TYR A 354 13.27 -18.61 1.82
N LEU A 355 13.19 -17.28 1.60
CA LEU A 355 13.78 -16.30 2.52
C LEU A 355 13.24 -16.42 3.94
N THR A 356 11.96 -16.75 4.10
CA THR A 356 11.32 -16.89 5.42
C THR A 356 11.70 -18.18 6.13
N CYS A 357 11.87 -19.28 5.39
CA CYS A 357 12.08 -20.61 5.98
C CYS A 357 13.52 -21.12 5.93
N LYS A 358 14.39 -20.44 5.16
CA LYS A 358 15.80 -20.79 4.92
C LYS A 358 15.98 -22.28 4.61
N ASP A 359 16.96 -22.93 5.23
CA ASP A 359 17.36 -24.30 4.93
C ASP A 359 16.31 -25.37 5.27
N LYS A 360 15.31 -25.06 6.11
CA LYS A 360 14.33 -26.05 6.60
C LYS A 360 13.56 -26.71 5.47
N TRP A 361 13.23 -25.97 4.41
CA TRP A 361 12.44 -26.44 3.27
C TRP A 361 13.24 -26.61 1.99
N LYS A 362 14.55 -26.35 2.01
CA LYS A 362 15.39 -26.32 0.80
C LYS A 362 15.24 -27.57 -0.06
N LYS A 363 15.34 -28.77 0.53
CA LYS A 363 15.21 -30.04 -0.22
C LYS A 363 13.82 -30.24 -0.84
N VAL A 364 12.77 -29.79 -0.17
CA VAL A 364 11.39 -29.88 -0.67
C VAL A 364 11.22 -28.93 -1.86
N ILE A 365 11.73 -27.70 -1.72
CA ILE A 365 11.73 -26.69 -2.78
C ILE A 365 12.53 -27.19 -4.00
N GLU A 366 13.75 -27.68 -3.80
CA GLU A 366 14.57 -28.26 -4.88
C GLU A 366 13.83 -29.38 -5.62
N SER A 367 13.19 -30.29 -4.88
CA SER A 367 12.44 -31.41 -5.44
C SER A 367 11.24 -30.92 -6.27
N ARG A 368 10.49 -29.93 -5.76
CA ARG A 368 9.33 -29.36 -6.46
C ARG A 368 9.75 -28.56 -7.69
N VAL A 369 10.78 -27.72 -7.57
CA VAL A 369 11.33 -26.94 -8.70
C VAL A 369 11.81 -27.87 -9.80
N LYS A 370 12.55 -28.93 -9.47
CA LYS A 370 12.99 -29.94 -10.44
C LYS A 370 11.80 -30.58 -11.16
N LEU A 371 10.78 -30.98 -10.42
CA LEU A 371 9.57 -31.60 -10.99
C LEU A 371 8.88 -30.64 -11.96
N GLU A 372 8.67 -29.39 -11.57
CA GLU A 372 8.02 -28.38 -12.40
C GLU A 372 8.81 -27.99 -13.65
N LEU A 373 10.13 -27.84 -13.53
CA LEU A 373 10.99 -27.58 -14.69
C LEU A 373 11.03 -28.77 -15.65
N SER A 374 10.91 -30.00 -15.15
CA SER A 374 10.90 -31.21 -15.97
C SER A 374 9.62 -31.38 -16.79
N LYS A 375 8.50 -30.74 -16.40
CA LYS A 375 7.24 -30.78 -17.15
C LYS A 375 7.29 -29.98 -18.46
N ARG A 376 8.27 -29.10 -18.64
CA ARG A 376 8.26 -28.06 -19.69
C ARG A 376 9.56 -28.06 -20.49
N GLN A 377 9.49 -27.55 -21.72
CA GLN A 377 10.69 -27.22 -22.48
C GLN A 377 11.30 -25.93 -21.90
N LEU A 378 12.60 -25.94 -21.64
CA LEU A 378 13.30 -24.82 -20.99
C LEU A 378 13.16 -23.46 -21.70
N LYS A 379 12.81 -23.45 -23.00
CA LYS A 379 12.60 -22.23 -23.79
C LYS A 379 11.26 -21.52 -23.50
N ASN A 380 10.30 -22.19 -22.85
CA ASN A 380 8.98 -21.63 -22.54
C ASN A 380 8.87 -21.22 -21.06
N LEU A 381 10.01 -21.06 -20.37
CA LEU A 381 10.03 -20.68 -18.97
C LEU A 381 9.90 -19.16 -18.83
N ASP A 382 9.22 -18.74 -17.77
CA ASP A 382 9.25 -17.36 -17.29
C ASP A 382 10.59 -17.11 -16.60
N LEU A 383 11.62 -16.87 -17.43
CA LEU A 383 13.00 -16.71 -16.98
C LEU A 383 13.14 -15.58 -15.95
N PRO A 384 12.59 -14.36 -16.16
CA PRO A 384 12.74 -13.29 -15.19
C PRO A 384 12.24 -13.63 -13.79
N ASN A 385 11.08 -14.27 -13.63
CA ASN A 385 10.59 -14.67 -12.31
C ASN A 385 11.34 -15.86 -11.70
N LEU A 386 11.98 -16.70 -12.52
CA LEU A 386 12.73 -17.87 -12.09
C LEU A 386 14.16 -17.54 -11.64
N TYR A 387 14.67 -16.34 -11.94
CA TYR A 387 16.08 -16.01 -11.74
C TYR A 387 16.51 -16.13 -10.28
N GLU A 388 15.79 -15.51 -9.36
CA GLU A 388 16.20 -15.42 -7.95
C GLU A 388 16.22 -16.80 -7.28
N ILE A 389 15.18 -17.60 -7.53
CA ILE A 389 15.13 -18.97 -6.99
C ILE A 389 16.19 -19.87 -7.66
N ALA A 390 16.50 -19.65 -8.94
CA ALA A 390 17.56 -20.39 -9.62
C ALA A 390 18.95 -20.07 -9.06
N VAL A 391 19.22 -18.80 -8.74
CA VAL A 391 20.50 -18.38 -8.13
C VAL A 391 20.63 -18.92 -6.71
N ILE A 392 19.58 -18.86 -5.89
CA ILE A 392 19.61 -19.40 -4.52
C ILE A 392 19.84 -20.91 -4.50
N LEU A 393 19.19 -21.67 -5.40
CA LEU A 393 19.26 -23.12 -5.42
C LEU A 393 20.43 -23.68 -6.25
N ILE A 394 21.30 -22.81 -6.80
CA ILE A 394 22.40 -23.26 -7.66
C ILE A 394 23.41 -24.15 -6.91
N ASP A 395 23.41 -24.07 -5.59
CA ASP A 395 24.28 -24.86 -4.75
C ASP A 395 23.81 -26.32 -4.56
N THR A 396 22.63 -26.70 -5.10
CA THR A 396 22.07 -28.05 -5.08
C THR A 396 23.06 -29.17 -5.45
N GLU A 397 22.90 -30.33 -4.82
CA GLU A 397 23.64 -31.57 -5.11
C GLU A 397 23.02 -32.36 -6.28
N ASP A 398 21.77 -32.04 -6.67
CA ASP A 398 21.09 -32.72 -7.78
C ASP A 398 21.65 -32.25 -9.13
N ARG A 399 22.37 -33.14 -9.81
CA ARG A 399 23.02 -32.84 -11.10
C ARG A 399 22.04 -32.45 -12.21
N GLN A 400 20.81 -32.95 -12.19
CA GLN A 400 19.82 -32.63 -13.21
C GLN A 400 19.26 -31.24 -12.97
N LEU A 401 18.87 -30.94 -11.72
CA LEU A 401 18.42 -29.61 -11.33
C LEU A 401 19.52 -28.57 -11.58
N PHE A 402 20.77 -28.84 -11.16
CA PHE A 402 21.91 -27.96 -11.39
C PHE A 402 22.06 -27.56 -12.87
N LYS A 403 21.91 -28.51 -13.80
CA LYS A 403 21.97 -28.23 -15.24
C LYS A 403 20.82 -27.32 -15.71
N MET A 404 19.61 -27.55 -15.19
CA MET A 404 18.45 -26.72 -15.51
C MET A 404 18.63 -25.29 -15.00
N LEU A 405 19.05 -25.13 -13.74
CA LEU A 405 19.29 -23.80 -13.14
C LEU A 405 20.44 -23.07 -13.83
N SER A 406 21.53 -23.79 -14.17
CA SER A 406 22.65 -23.23 -14.93
C SER A 406 22.21 -22.69 -16.28
N TYR A 407 21.28 -23.37 -16.97
CA TYR A 407 20.72 -22.88 -18.24
C TYR A 407 19.96 -21.57 -18.05
N VAL A 408 19.10 -21.50 -17.03
CA VAL A 408 18.28 -20.31 -16.70
C VAL A 408 19.19 -19.11 -16.41
N ILE A 409 20.12 -19.25 -15.47
CA ILE A 409 21.07 -18.19 -15.09
C ILE A 409 21.84 -17.71 -16.33
N THR A 410 22.36 -18.64 -17.12
CA THR A 410 23.14 -18.24 -18.30
C THR A 410 22.30 -17.49 -19.33
N LYS A 411 21.06 -17.92 -19.58
CA LYS A 411 20.19 -17.28 -20.56
C LYS A 411 19.81 -15.87 -20.18
N ILE A 412 19.51 -15.66 -18.90
CA ILE A 412 19.14 -14.34 -18.37
C ILE A 412 20.33 -13.38 -18.44
N VAL A 413 21.53 -13.84 -18.08
CA VAL A 413 22.76 -13.02 -18.13
C VAL A 413 23.16 -12.72 -19.57
N GLU A 414 23.08 -13.69 -20.48
CA GLU A 414 23.39 -13.47 -21.91
C GLU A 414 22.36 -12.55 -22.61
N GLY A 415 21.10 -12.63 -22.20
CA GLY A 415 20.01 -11.81 -22.74
C GLY A 415 19.90 -10.42 -22.13
N ASN A 416 20.61 -10.13 -21.03
CA ASN A 416 20.39 -8.96 -20.18
C ASN A 416 18.93 -8.82 -19.72
N GLU A 417 18.27 -9.95 -19.40
CA GLU A 417 16.84 -10.03 -19.04
C GLU A 417 16.62 -10.14 -17.52
N PHE A 418 17.62 -9.78 -16.70
CA PHE A 418 17.47 -9.78 -15.25
C PHE A 418 16.79 -8.49 -14.78
N ARG A 419 16.07 -8.57 -13.65
CA ARG A 419 15.38 -7.41 -13.03
C ARG A 419 16.33 -6.29 -12.60
N TRP A 420 17.60 -6.63 -12.43
CA TRP A 420 18.65 -5.76 -11.89
C TRP A 420 19.37 -4.98 -13.00
N SER A 421 20.21 -4.00 -12.63
CA SER A 421 21.08 -3.31 -13.59
C SER A 421 22.27 -4.18 -14.00
N ASN A 422 22.70 -5.07 -13.10
CA ASN A 422 23.74 -6.07 -13.34
C ASN A 422 23.40 -7.41 -12.66
N TYR A 423 23.81 -8.52 -13.27
CA TYR A 423 23.68 -9.85 -12.64
C TYR A 423 24.38 -9.94 -11.27
N ARG A 424 25.41 -9.11 -11.01
CA ARG A 424 26.11 -9.05 -9.73
C ARG A 424 25.28 -8.45 -8.61
N ASP A 425 24.29 -7.62 -8.94
CA ASP A 425 23.45 -6.93 -7.96
C ASP A 425 22.61 -7.92 -7.16
N ILE A 426 22.29 -9.09 -7.74
CA ILE A 426 21.60 -10.14 -6.99
C ILE A 426 22.41 -10.62 -5.78
N PHE A 427 23.74 -10.61 -5.85
CA PHE A 427 24.57 -11.05 -4.72
C PHE A 427 24.47 -10.07 -3.57
N LEU A 428 24.45 -8.77 -3.88
CA LEU A 428 24.26 -7.72 -2.89
C LEU A 428 22.86 -7.80 -2.28
N TYR A 429 21.84 -7.99 -3.11
CA TYR A 429 20.45 -8.18 -2.70
C TYR A 429 20.25 -9.39 -1.76
N LEU A 430 21.02 -10.46 -1.96
CA LEU A 430 21.05 -11.64 -1.07
C LEU A 430 21.86 -11.39 0.20
N GLU A 431 23.01 -10.72 0.13
CA GLU A 431 23.83 -10.34 1.30
C GLU A 431 23.03 -9.48 2.28
N VAL A 432 22.28 -8.50 1.79
CA VAL A 432 21.42 -7.63 2.62
C VAL A 432 20.31 -8.40 3.35
N ARG A 433 19.99 -9.62 2.91
CA ARG A 433 18.99 -10.52 3.52
C ARG A 433 19.62 -11.65 4.35
N ASP A 434 20.86 -11.48 4.76
CA ASP A 434 21.62 -12.46 5.57
C ASP A 434 21.73 -13.84 4.91
N ILE A 435 21.90 -13.87 3.58
CA ILE A 435 22.20 -15.10 2.85
C ILE A 435 23.70 -15.21 2.60
N GLU A 436 24.28 -16.36 2.95
CA GLU A 436 25.68 -16.65 2.65
C GLU A 436 25.85 -16.90 1.15
N ILE A 437 26.43 -15.91 0.46
CA ILE A 437 26.57 -15.95 -1.01
C ILE A 437 27.89 -16.54 -1.50
N GLY A 438 28.86 -16.88 -0.62
CA GLY A 438 30.22 -17.23 -1.04
C GLY A 438 30.25 -18.41 -2.03
N ILE A 439 29.51 -19.47 -1.73
CA ILE A 439 29.36 -20.64 -2.59
C ILE A 439 28.55 -20.30 -3.85
N ILE A 440 27.45 -19.55 -3.70
CA ILE A 440 26.56 -19.16 -4.81
C ILE A 440 27.33 -18.34 -5.85
N ARG A 441 28.02 -17.29 -5.41
CA ARG A 441 28.83 -16.40 -6.27
C ARG A 441 29.91 -17.16 -7.02
N LYS A 442 30.57 -18.13 -6.37
CA LYS A 442 31.57 -19.00 -7.01
C LYS A 442 30.92 -19.87 -8.10
N LYS A 443 29.84 -20.58 -7.78
CA LYS A 443 29.14 -21.46 -8.74
C LYS A 443 28.62 -20.68 -9.96
N VAL A 444 28.02 -19.51 -9.76
CA VAL A 444 27.55 -18.65 -10.87
C VAL A 444 28.72 -18.22 -11.75
N SER A 445 29.84 -17.82 -11.15
CA SER A 445 31.04 -17.42 -11.90
C SER A 445 31.63 -18.58 -12.72
N ASP A 446 31.69 -19.78 -12.15
CA ASP A 446 32.16 -20.99 -12.84
C ASP A 446 31.26 -21.35 -14.05
N ILE A 447 29.94 -21.24 -13.89
CA ILE A 447 28.95 -21.47 -14.96
C ILE A 447 29.22 -20.52 -16.13
N LEU A 448 29.36 -19.22 -15.86
CA LEU A 448 29.58 -18.19 -16.88
C LEU A 448 30.96 -18.33 -17.54
N ALA A 449 32.02 -18.64 -16.78
CA ALA A 449 33.37 -18.84 -17.29
C ALA A 449 33.46 -20.08 -18.22
N SER A 450 32.77 -21.17 -17.86
CA SER A 450 32.77 -22.42 -18.64
C SER A 450 32.18 -22.29 -20.06
N ARG A 451 31.39 -21.22 -20.32
CA ARG A 451 30.85 -20.90 -21.64
C ARG A 451 31.73 -19.97 -22.46
N ILE A 452 32.47 -19.05 -21.82
CA ILE A 452 33.39 -18.16 -22.52
C ILE A 452 34.51 -18.97 -23.20
N ASN A 453 34.94 -20.08 -22.59
CA ASN A 453 35.91 -21.01 -23.18
C ASN A 453 35.32 -21.97 -24.24
N LYS A 454 34.03 -21.86 -24.57
CA LYS A 454 33.34 -22.67 -25.61
C LYS A 454 32.85 -21.84 -26.80
N LYS A 455 33.05 -20.52 -26.80
CA LYS A 455 33.01 -19.67 -27.99
C LYS A 455 34.43 -19.51 -28.51
#